data_AF-A0A2D7UUW8-F1
#
_entry.id   AF-A0A2D7UUW8-F1
#
_cell.length_a   1.000
_cell.length_b   1.000
_cell.length_c   1.000
_cell.angle_alpha   90.00
_cell.angle_beta   90.00
_cell.angle_gamma   90.00
#
_symmetry.space_group_name_H-M   'P 1'
#
loop_
_entity.id
_entity.type
_entity.pdbx_description
1 polymer ?
#
loop_
_entity_poly.entity_id
_entity_poly.type
_entity_poly.pdbx_seq_one_letter_code
_entity_poly.pdbx_strand_id
1 'polypeptide(L)'
;MLVYDGECALCCRCAAWVERRAPIPMSGGTQADLNRLNLSQRDAKRSLWWIEGNLRLAGHKAVAKTLRRIGGLWWFLGAMMMIPPVSWISAICYRLVAANRHRLTRL
;
A
#
# COMPACT_ATOMS: atom_id res chain seq x y z
N MET A 1 5.64 -6.37 -6.42
CA MET A 1 6.48 -5.30 -5.85
C MET A 1 5.57 -4.22 -5.28
N LEU A 2 5.79 -3.86 -4.02
CA LEU A 2 5.07 -2.83 -3.30
C LEU A 2 5.83 -1.51 -3.45
N VAL A 3 5.20 -0.47 -3.98
CA VAL A 3 5.80 0.87 -4.12
C VAL A 3 5.06 1.83 -3.21
N TYR A 4 5.80 2.54 -2.37
CA TYR A 4 5.28 3.51 -1.42
C TYR A 4 6.12 4.79 -1.43
N ASP A 5 5.61 5.85 -0.79
CA ASP A 5 6.36 7.09 -0.61
C ASP A 5 7.38 6.95 0.54
N GLY A 6 8.66 6.91 0.20
CA GLY A 6 9.76 6.82 1.17
C GLY A 6 9.96 8.05 2.04
N GLU A 7 9.37 9.21 1.69
CA GLU A 7 9.40 10.41 2.53
C GLU A 7 8.25 10.42 3.55
N CYS A 8 7.27 9.52 3.42
CA CYS A 8 6.13 9.44 4.32
C CYS A 8 6.40 8.48 5.49
N ALA A 9 6.55 9.04 6.70
CA ALA A 9 6.81 8.27 7.93
C ALA A 9 5.78 7.14 8.17
N LEU A 10 4.49 7.40 7.94
CA LEU A 10 3.44 6.38 8.07
C LEU A 10 3.64 5.25 7.06
N CYS A 11 3.92 5.57 5.80
CA CYS A 11 4.17 4.59 4.75
C CYS A 11 5.40 3.73 5.08
N CYS A 12 6.49 4.34 5.56
CA CYS A 12 7.69 3.63 6.00
C CYS A 12 7.41 2.70 7.18
N ARG A 13 6.65 3.14 8.20
CA ARG A 13 6.23 2.29 9.34
C ARG A 13 5.40 1.10 8.89
N CYS A 14 4.46 1.31 7.97
CA CYS A 14 3.65 0.24 7.38
C CYS A 14 4.52 -0.72 6.55
N ALA A 15 5.42 -0.21 5.70
CA ALA A 15 6.32 -1.02 4.90
C ALA A 15 7.21 -1.93 5.77
N ALA A 16 7.83 -1.38 6.81
CA ALA A 16 8.62 -2.16 7.77
C ALA A 16 7.78 -3.21 8.52
N TRP A 17 6.51 -2.91 8.82
CA TRP A 17 5.60 -3.87 9.43
C TRP A 17 5.26 -5.04 8.49
N VAL A 18 5.12 -4.77 7.19
CA VAL A 18 4.88 -5.78 6.15
C VAL A 18 6.14 -6.62 5.91
N GLU A 19 7.31 -5.99 5.83
CA GLU A 19 8.60 -6.63 5.57
C GLU A 19 8.92 -7.68 6.63
N ARG A 20 8.61 -7.39 7.90
CA ARG A 20 8.74 -8.35 9.01
C ARG A 20 7.79 -9.54 8.94
N ARG A 21 6.73 -9.49 8.12
CA ARG A 21 5.69 -10.53 8.05
C ARG A 21 5.76 -11.38 6.80
N ALA A 22 6.24 -10.81 5.69
CA ALA A 22 6.38 -11.55 4.45
C ALA A 22 7.51 -10.97 3.58
N PRO A 23 8.24 -11.83 2.85
CA PRO A 23 9.26 -11.41 1.91
C PRO A 23 8.59 -10.85 0.64
N ILE A 24 8.14 -9.60 0.71
CA ILE A 24 7.51 -8.88 -0.40
C ILE A 24 8.55 -7.89 -0.95
N PRO A 25 8.87 -7.92 -2.25
CA PRO A 25 9.75 -6.91 -2.85
C PRO A 25 9.14 -5.52 -2.70
N MET A 26 9.88 -4.56 -2.14
CA MET A 26 9.39 -3.20 -1.91
C MET A 26 10.31 -2.14 -2.52
N SER A 27 9.76 -0.96 -2.79
CA SER A 27 10.50 0.25 -3.13
C SER A 27 9.88 1.46 -2.47
N GLY A 28 10.72 2.30 -1.86
CA GLY A 28 10.33 3.61 -1.31
C GLY A 28 10.14 4.70 -2.37
N GLY A 29 9.92 4.33 -3.64
CA GLY A 29 9.67 5.27 -4.72
C GLY A 29 10.92 6.01 -5.19
N THR A 30 12.07 5.32 -5.23
CA THR A 30 13.29 5.91 -5.81
C THR A 30 13.07 6.23 -7.28
N GLN A 31 13.71 7.28 -7.80
CA GLN A 31 13.54 7.68 -9.20
C GLN A 31 13.89 6.54 -10.18
N ALA A 32 14.92 5.74 -9.85
CA ALA A 32 15.32 4.58 -10.65
C ALA A 32 14.22 3.51 -10.71
N ASP A 33 13.60 3.17 -9.57
CA ASP A 33 12.52 2.18 -9.51
C ASP A 33 11.24 2.69 -10.18
N LEU A 34 10.89 3.96 -9.96
CA LEU A 34 9.72 4.58 -10.57
C LEU A 34 9.82 4.59 -12.10
N ASN A 35 11.00 4.93 -12.63
CA ASN A 35 11.26 4.88 -14.07
C ASN A 35 11.12 3.44 -14.60
N ARG A 36 11.70 2.44 -13.93
CA ARG A 36 11.58 1.02 -14.31
C ARG A 36 10.12 0.53 -14.30
N LEU A 37 9.32 1.06 -13.38
CA LEU A 37 7.93 0.69 -13.21
C LEU A 37 6.96 1.56 -14.01
N ASN A 38 7.44 2.50 -14.84
CA ASN A 38 6.60 3.48 -15.55
C ASN A 38 5.58 4.14 -14.59
N LEU A 39 6.07 4.60 -13.44
CA LEU A 39 5.34 5.39 -12.44
C LEU A 39 6.03 6.75 -12.29
N SER A 40 5.25 7.79 -12.02
CA SER A 40 5.83 9.09 -11.67
C SER A 40 6.04 9.22 -10.16
N GLN A 41 6.93 10.14 -9.76
CA GLN A 41 7.07 10.60 -8.37
C GLN A 41 5.72 11.03 -7.77
N ARG A 42 4.88 11.71 -8.57
CA ARG A 42 3.55 12.14 -8.14
C ARG A 42 2.63 10.96 -7.84
N ASP A 43 2.73 9.86 -8.60
CA ASP A 43 1.92 8.66 -8.38
C ASP A 43 2.31 7.95 -7.07
N ALA A 44 3.62 7.87 -6.79
CA ALA A 44 4.13 7.29 -5.56
C ALA A 44 3.73 8.10 -4.32
N LYS A 45 3.78 9.45 -4.41
CA LYS A 45 3.32 10.35 -3.36
C LYS A 45 1.80 10.35 -3.18
N ARG A 46 1.04 10.08 -4.25
CA ARG A 46 -0.43 10.11 -4.21
C ARG A 46 -1.01 8.87 -3.57
N SER A 47 -0.42 7.69 -3.78
CA SER A 47 -1.00 6.41 -3.36
C SER A 47 0.04 5.29 -3.24
N LEU A 48 -0.29 4.29 -2.43
CA LEU A 48 0.44 3.01 -2.40
C LEU A 48 0.16 2.21 -3.67
N TRP A 49 1.17 1.58 -4.26
CA TRP A 49 1.02 0.78 -5.46
C TRP A 49 1.48 -0.66 -5.26
N TRP A 50 0.76 -1.60 -5.86
CA TRP A 50 1.20 -2.97 -6.05
C TRP A 50 1.36 -3.25 -7.54
N ILE A 51 2.57 -3.62 -7.95
CA ILE A 51 2.93 -3.95 -9.32
C ILE A 51 3.35 -5.42 -9.42
N GLU A 52 2.70 -6.18 -10.29
CA GLU A 52 3.01 -7.60 -10.54
C GLU A 52 2.78 -7.90 -12.02
N GLY A 53 3.84 -7.90 -12.82
CA GLY A 53 3.74 -7.94 -14.29
C GLY A 53 2.88 -6.78 -14.80
N ASN A 54 1.80 -7.10 -15.53
CA ASN A 54 0.84 -6.11 -16.03
C ASN A 54 -0.20 -5.67 -14.99
N LEU A 55 -0.28 -6.34 -13.83
CA LEU A 55 -1.22 -5.98 -12.77
C LEU A 55 -0.72 -4.74 -12.02
N ARG A 56 -1.54 -3.68 -12.05
CA ARG A 56 -1.31 -2.43 -11.32
C ARG A 56 -2.48 -2.15 -10.41
N LEU A 57 -2.26 -2.17 -9.10
CA LEU A 57 -3.28 -1.85 -8.10
C LEU A 57 -2.81 -0.65 -7.28
N ALA A 58 -3.71 0.30 -7.03
CA ALA A 58 -3.44 1.50 -6.24
C ALA A 58 -4.28 1.54 -4.96
N GLY A 59 -3.77 2.24 -3.95
CA GLY A 59 -4.46 2.55 -2.69
C GLY A 59 -4.92 1.29 -1.95
N HIS A 60 -6.18 1.26 -1.52
CA HIS A 60 -6.76 0.14 -0.78
C HIS A 60 -6.63 -1.22 -1.49
N LYS A 61 -6.62 -1.24 -2.84
CA LYS A 61 -6.43 -2.49 -3.60
C LYS A 61 -4.99 -3.02 -3.45
N ALA A 62 -4.00 -2.13 -3.42
CA ALA A 62 -2.62 -2.49 -3.14
C ALA A 62 -2.47 -3.03 -1.71
N VAL A 63 -3.14 -2.40 -0.75
CA VAL A 63 -3.17 -2.87 0.66
C VAL A 63 -3.79 -4.26 0.74
N ALA A 64 -4.96 -4.48 0.15
CA ALA A 64 -5.64 -5.77 0.17
C ALA A 64 -4.77 -6.88 -0.45
N LYS A 65 -4.13 -6.61 -1.59
CA LYS A 65 -3.19 -7.55 -2.23
C LYS A 65 -1.96 -7.82 -1.36
N THR A 66 -1.44 -6.81 -0.66
CA THR A 66 -0.33 -6.95 0.30
C THR A 66 -0.71 -7.88 1.45
N LEU A 67 -1.88 -7.66 2.07
CA LEU A 67 -2.40 -8.53 3.14
C LEU A 67 -2.60 -9.98 2.66
N ARG A 68 -3.10 -10.16 1.44
CA ARG A 68 -3.20 -11.49 0.82
C ARG A 68 -1.84 -12.14 0.60
N ARG A 69 -0.78 -11.38 0.33
CA ARG A 69 0.59 -11.91 0.19
C ARG A 69 1.26 -12.20 1.53
N ILE A 70 0.82 -11.57 2.62
CA ILE A 70 1.26 -11.93 3.97
C ILE A 70 0.77 -13.33 4.36
N GLY A 71 -0.43 -13.72 3.93
CA GLY A 71 -0.96 -15.06 4.22
C GLY A 71 -1.56 -15.20 5.62
N GLY A 72 -1.94 -16.44 6.00
CA GLY A 72 -2.56 -16.75 7.28
C GLY A 72 -3.88 -15.98 7.52
N LEU A 73 -4.11 -15.51 8.74
CA LEU A 73 -5.27 -14.69 9.09
C LEU A 73 -5.33 -13.36 8.30
N TRP A 74 -4.18 -12.84 7.85
CA TRP A 74 -4.13 -11.61 7.04
C TRP A 74 -4.70 -11.80 5.63
N TRP A 75 -4.62 -13.02 5.10
CA TRP A 75 -5.26 -13.33 3.82
C TRP A 75 -6.78 -13.18 3.90
N PHE A 76 -7.38 -13.67 4.98
CA PHE A 76 -8.82 -13.54 5.24
C PHE A 76 -9.23 -12.07 5.39
N LEU A 77 -8.44 -11.28 6.13
CA LEU A 77 -8.66 -9.83 6.24
C LEU A 77 -8.60 -9.13 4.88
N GLY A 78 -7.58 -9.43 4.08
CA GLY A 78 -7.42 -8.86 2.73
C GLY A 78 -8.53 -9.30 1.77
N ALA A 79 -9.04 -10.52 1.90
CA ALA A 79 -10.18 -11.02 1.13
C ALA A 79 -11.50 -10.34 1.54
N MET A 80 -11.77 -10.20 2.85
CA MET A 80 -12.93 -9.48 3.37
C MET A 80 -12.96 -8.01 2.93
N MET A 81 -11.81 -7.34 2.86
CA MET A 81 -11.72 -5.96 2.35
C MET A 81 -12.17 -5.80 0.89
N MET A 82 -12.28 -6.89 0.12
CA MET A 82 -12.79 -6.87 -1.24
C MET A 82 -14.27 -7.27 -1.36
N ILE A 83 -14.91 -7.73 -0.27
CA ILE A 83 -16.31 -8.18 -0.28
C ILE A 83 -17.21 -7.03 0.25
N PRO A 84 -18.25 -6.61 -0.48
CA PRO A 84 -19.27 -5.71 0.06
C PRO A 84 -20.05 -6.39 1.21
N PRO A 85 -20.39 -5.69 2.31
CA PRO A 85 -20.29 -4.23 2.54
C PRO A 85 -18.95 -3.78 3.17
N VAL A 86 -18.09 -4.70 3.58
CA VAL A 86 -16.81 -4.40 4.27
C VAL A 86 -15.87 -3.58 3.38
N SER A 87 -15.92 -3.78 2.07
CA SER A 87 -15.16 -2.98 1.11
C SER A 87 -15.46 -1.47 1.18
N TRP A 88 -16.73 -1.10 1.47
CA TRP A 88 -17.12 0.30 1.59
C TRP A 88 -16.58 0.94 2.87
N ILE A 89 -16.64 0.21 3.98
CA ILE A 89 -16.05 0.62 5.26
C ILE A 89 -14.55 0.79 5.12
N SER A 90 -13.89 -0.16 4.46
CA SER A 90 -12.44 -0.09 4.18
C SER A 90 -12.09 1.14 3.33
N ALA A 91 -12.89 1.47 2.31
CA ALA A 91 -12.68 2.66 1.50
C ALA A 91 -12.89 3.97 2.29
N ILE A 92 -13.77 3.98 3.29
CA ILE A 92 -13.98 5.12 4.19
C ILE A 92 -12.81 5.24 5.17
N CYS A 93 -12.40 4.14 5.83
CA CYS A 93 -11.24 4.13 6.72
C CYS A 93 -9.96 4.55 5.98
N TYR A 94 -9.75 4.04 4.76
CA TYR A 94 -8.61 4.46 3.93
C TYR A 94 -8.68 5.95 3.60
N ARG A 95 -9.86 6.48 3.26
CA ARG A 95 -10.03 7.92 3.01
C ARG A 95 -9.76 8.77 4.25
N LEU A 96 -10.19 8.34 5.43
CA LEU A 96 -9.91 9.04 6.68
C LEU A 96 -8.42 9.04 7.00
N VAL A 97 -7.74 7.90 6.85
CA VAL A 97 -6.28 7.80 7.06
C VAL A 97 -5.52 8.64 6.03
N ALA A 98 -5.92 8.61 4.76
CA ALA A 98 -5.31 9.40 3.70
C ALA A 98 -5.56 10.91 3.87
N ALA A 99 -6.73 11.31 4.36
CA ALA A 99 -7.03 12.70 4.70
C ALA A 99 -6.22 13.17 5.92
N ASN A 100 -5.99 12.29 6.89
CA ASN A 100 -5.23 12.59 8.11
C ASN A 100 -3.72 12.33 7.96
N ARG A 101 -3.23 11.97 6.76
CA ARG A 101 -1.83 11.62 6.49
C ARG A 101 -0.84 12.73 6.88
N HIS A 102 -1.25 13.99 6.80
CA HIS A 102 -0.45 15.16 7.19
C HIS A 102 -0.38 15.36 8.72
N ARG A 103 -1.33 14.82 9.50
CA ARG A 103 -1.30 14.83 10.98
C ARG A 103 -0.57 13.62 11.55
N LEU A 104 -0.63 12.48 10.85
CA LEU A 104 0.08 11.24 11.23
C LEU A 104 1.59 11.30 10.99
N THR A 105 2.10 12.31 10.29
CA THR A 105 3.54 12.56 10.13
C THR A 105 4.24 13.01 11.43
N ARG A 106 3.49 13.30 12.51
CA ARG A 106 4.03 13.74 13.82
C ARG A 106 4.05 12.67 14.92
N LEU A 107 3.79 11.39 14.61
CA LEU A 107 3.81 10.27 15.57
C LEU A 107 4.83 9.19 15.22
#